data_AF-A0A2M9PCE0-F1
#
_entry.id   AF-A0A2M9PCE0-F1
#
_cell.length_a   1.000
_cell.length_b   1.000
_cell.length_c   1.000
_cell.angle_alpha   90.00
_cell.angle_beta   90.00
_cell.angle_gamma   90.00
#
_symmetry.space_group_name_H-M   'P 1'
#
loop_
_entity.id
_entity.type
_entity.pdbx_description
1 polymer ?
#
loop_
_entity_poly.entity_id
_entity_poly.type
_entity_poly.pdbx_seq_one_letter_code
_entity_poly.pdbx_strand_id
1 'polypeptide(L)'
;MEITLRQLKYLIALADEGHFSRAAQAANVSQPALSVQIREMEDRLGVQLVERSPRRVDFTPAGREVLWRARRIMDEISELQQAARWKRGLGGQLRLGVIPT
;
A
#
# COMPACT_ATOMS: atom_id res chain seq x y z
N MET A 1 14.43 13.36 5.05
CA MET A 1 13.87 12.49 6.10
C MET A 1 12.41 12.24 5.77
N GLU A 2 11.93 11.04 6.12
CA GLU A 2 10.57 10.51 5.99
C GLU A 2 10.23 9.70 4.74
N ILE A 3 9.54 8.59 4.96
CA ILE A 3 8.90 7.75 3.95
C ILE A 3 7.55 8.38 3.62
N THR A 4 7.10 8.25 2.39
CA THR A 4 5.84 8.84 1.95
C THR A 4 4.72 7.80 1.90
N LEU A 5 3.48 8.25 2.09
CA LEU A 5 2.29 7.40 1.88
C LEU A 5 2.22 6.83 0.46
N ARG A 6 2.79 7.55 -0.52
CA ARG A 6 2.90 7.09 -1.90
C ARG A 6 3.82 5.86 -1.99
N GLN A 7 4.95 5.86 -1.30
CA GLN A 7 5.84 4.70 -1.25
C GLN A 7 5.17 3.50 -0.58
N LEU A 8 4.39 3.72 0.48
CA LEU A 8 3.59 2.65 1.11
C LEU A 8 2.56 2.06 0.13
N LYS A 9 1.84 2.92 -0.62
CA LYS A 9 0.91 2.46 -1.67
C LYS A 9 1.61 1.63 -2.73
N TYR A 10 2.81 2.00 -3.15
CA TYR A 10 3.56 1.25 -4.15
C TYR A 10 4.04 -0.10 -3.62
N LEU A 11 4.45 -0.17 -2.35
CA LEU A 11 4.80 -1.45 -1.70
C LEU A 11 3.59 -2.39 -1.64
N ILE A 12 2.41 -1.86 -1.28
CA ILE A 12 1.16 -2.64 -1.22
C ILE A 12 0.76 -3.11 -2.62
N ALA A 13 0.76 -2.23 -3.62
CA ALA A 13 0.48 -2.60 -5.00
C ALA A 13 1.45 -3.66 -5.52
N LEU A 14 2.72 -3.58 -5.14
CA LEU A 14 3.72 -4.59 -5.47
C LEU A 14 3.41 -5.94 -4.83
N ALA A 15 2.95 -5.96 -3.58
CA ALA A 15 2.55 -7.18 -2.88
C ALA A 15 1.31 -7.82 -3.47
N ASP A 16 0.31 -7.02 -3.84
CA ASP A 16 -0.96 -7.50 -4.37
C ASP A 16 -0.79 -8.03 -5.81
N GLU A 17 0.05 -7.39 -6.61
CA GLU A 17 0.31 -7.80 -8.00
C GLU A 17 1.44 -8.84 -8.15
N GLY A 18 2.39 -8.92 -7.21
CA GLY A 18 3.54 -9.83 -7.29
C GLY A 18 4.46 -9.62 -8.51
N HIS A 19 4.30 -8.49 -9.22
CA HIS A 19 5.11 -8.14 -10.39
C HIS A 19 5.25 -6.62 -10.54
N PHE A 20 6.48 -6.12 -10.67
CA PHE A 20 6.76 -4.68 -10.76
C PHE A 20 5.98 -3.96 -11.87
N SER A 21 5.94 -4.52 -13.09
CA SER A 21 5.21 -3.93 -14.21
C SER A 21 3.70 -3.82 -13.95
N ARG A 22 3.08 -4.85 -13.37
CA ARG A 22 1.64 -4.85 -13.04
C ARG A 22 1.33 -3.89 -11.89
N ALA A 23 2.17 -3.90 -10.86
CA ALA A 23 2.08 -2.96 -9.74
C ALA A 23 2.17 -1.50 -10.21
N ALA A 24 3.05 -1.22 -11.18
CA ALA A 24 3.21 0.12 -11.74
C ALA A 24 1.98 0.55 -12.54
N GLN A 25 1.40 -0.36 -13.33
CA GLN A 25 0.12 -0.13 -14.02
C GLN A 25 -1.02 0.14 -13.03
N ALA A 26 -1.18 -0.69 -11.99
CA ALA A 26 -2.18 -0.51 -10.95
C ALA A 26 -2.01 0.83 -10.20
N ALA A 27 -0.77 1.26 -10.00
CA ALA A 27 -0.43 2.52 -9.36
C ALA A 27 -0.39 3.73 -10.32
N ASN A 28 -0.72 3.55 -11.61
CA ASN A 28 -0.68 4.59 -12.65
C ASN A 28 0.68 5.31 -12.77
N VAL A 29 1.77 4.55 -12.73
CA VAL A 29 3.15 5.05 -12.89
C VAL A 29 3.97 4.16 -13.81
N SER A 30 5.15 4.64 -14.22
CA SER A 30 6.11 3.79 -14.93
C SER A 30 6.77 2.79 -13.97
N GLN A 31 7.13 1.61 -14.49
CA GLN A 31 7.84 0.60 -13.71
C GLN A 31 9.18 1.12 -13.14
N PRO A 32 10.01 1.88 -13.88
CA PRO A 32 11.22 2.47 -13.33
C PRO A 32 10.94 3.41 -12.15
N ALA A 33 9.87 4.21 -12.23
CA ALA A 33 9.49 5.11 -11.14
C ALA A 33 9.07 4.33 -9.89
N LEU A 34 8.26 3.28 -10.02
CA LEU A 34 7.88 2.43 -8.90
C LEU A 34 9.11 1.76 -8.25
N SER A 35 10.02 1.23 -9.08
CA SER A 35 11.24 0.58 -8.59
C SER A 35 12.16 1.54 -7.85
N VAL A 36 12.36 2.76 -8.35
CA VAL A 36 13.16 3.80 -7.68
C VAL A 36 12.54 4.16 -6.35
N GLN A 37 11.23 4.36 -6.29
CA GLN A 37 10.52 4.74 -5.08
C GLN A 37 10.58 3.67 -3.98
N ILE A 38 10.53 2.38 -4.36
CA ILE A 38 10.72 1.28 -3.41
C ILE A 38 12.17 1.24 -2.92
N ARG A 39 13.15 1.41 -3.80
CA ARG A 39 14.58 1.45 -3.41
C ARG A 39 14.87 2.62 -2.46
N GLU A 40 14.37 3.82 -2.77
CA GLU A 40 14.50 4.98 -1.88
C GLU A 40 13.88 4.72 -0.50
N MET A 41 12.79 3.96 -0.43
CA MET A 41 12.17 3.57 0.83
C MET A 41 13.03 2.55 1.59
N GLU A 42 13.60 1.56 0.90
CA GLU A 42 14.56 0.60 1.49
C GLU A 42 15.79 1.32 2.04
N ASP A 43 16.37 2.25 1.27
CA ASP A 43 17.54 3.04 1.67
C ASP A 43 17.24 3.90 2.90
N ARG A 44 16.04 4.49 2.97
CA ARG A 44 15.59 5.29 4.13
C ARG A 44 15.34 4.44 5.37
N LEU A 45 14.84 3.22 5.21
CA LEU A 45 14.62 2.28 6.31
C LEU A 45 15.90 1.55 6.73
N GLY A 46 16.94 1.57 5.90
CA GLY A 46 18.17 0.83 6.11
C GLY A 46 17.99 -0.69 6.01
N VAL A 47 16.92 -1.16 5.37
CA VAL A 47 16.60 -2.59 5.24
C VAL A 47 15.98 -2.91 3.88
N GLN A 48 16.33 -4.07 3.33
CA GLN A 48 15.69 -4.59 2.12
C GLN A 48 14.31 -5.15 2.45
N LEU A 49 13.32 -4.76 1.65
CA LEU A 49 11.93 -5.19 1.78
C LEU A 49 11.58 -6.22 0.71
N VAL A 50 12.21 -6.15 -0.47
CA VAL A 50 11.96 -7.03 -1.60
C VAL A 50 13.20 -7.89 -1.89
N GLU A 51 12.99 -9.16 -2.19
CA GLU A 51 14.06 -10.07 -2.59
C GLU A 51 14.52 -9.78 -4.03
N ARG A 52 15.83 -9.89 -4.27
CA ARG A 52 16.42 -9.67 -5.61
C ARG A 52 16.30 -10.93 -6.47
N SER A 53 15.08 -11.33 -6.79
CA SER A 53 14.80 -12.46 -7.69
C SER A 53 14.26 -11.99 -9.05
N PRO A 54 14.83 -12.46 -10.18
CA PRO A 54 14.42 -12.02 -11.51
C PRO A 54 13.09 -12.62 -12.00
N ARG A 55 12.57 -13.66 -11.33
CA ARG A 55 11.38 -14.40 -11.78
C ARG A 55 10.11 -14.06 -11.04
N ARG A 56 10.22 -13.67 -9.77
CA ARG A 56 9.07 -13.41 -8.91
C ARG A 56 9.43 -12.36 -7.87
N VAL A 57 8.48 -11.49 -7.58
CA VAL A 57 8.61 -10.57 -6.46
C VAL A 57 8.28 -11.34 -5.19
N ASP A 58 9.29 -11.52 -4.35
CA ASP A 58 9.15 -12.04 -3.00
C ASP A 58 9.58 -10.97 -1.99
N PHE A 59 9.06 -11.06 -0.77
CA PHE A 59 9.33 -10.09 0.29
C PHE A 59 10.24 -10.70 1.34
N THR A 60 11.18 -9.90 1.86
CA THR A 60 11.98 -10.30 3.01
C THR A 60 11.10 -10.41 4.27
N PRO A 61 11.59 -11.01 5.37
CA PRO A 61 10.87 -10.96 6.65
C PRO A 61 10.56 -9.53 7.10
N ALA A 62 11.50 -8.60 6.94
CA ALA A 62 11.27 -7.18 7.22
C ALA A 62 10.24 -6.56 6.27
N GLY A 63 10.30 -6.92 4.98
CA GLY A 63 9.32 -6.52 3.97
C GLY A 63 7.89 -6.91 4.33
N ARG A 64 7.69 -8.12 4.86
CA ARG A 64 6.39 -8.60 5.33
C ARG A 64 5.87 -7.82 6.54
N GLU A 65 6.72 -7.53 7.53
CA GLU A 65 6.34 -6.71 8.69
C GLU A 65 5.99 -5.27 8.26
N VAL A 66 6.82 -4.66 7.42
CA VAL A 66 6.56 -3.31 6.89
C VAL A 66 5.27 -3.29 6.08
N LEU A 67 5.01 -4.30 5.26
CA LEU A 67 3.77 -4.41 4.48
C LEU A 67 2.53 -4.49 5.39
N TRP A 68 2.59 -5.28 6.47
CA TRP A 68 1.52 -5.36 7.45
C TRP A 68 1.23 -4.00 8.10
N ARG A 69 2.28 -3.27 8.52
CA ARG A 69 2.15 -1.90 9.05
C ARG A 69 1.62 -0.92 8.01
N ALA A 70 2.11 -1.02 6.77
CA ALA A 70 1.74 -0.14 5.67
C ALA A 70 0.24 -0.23 5.38
N ARG A 71 -0.33 -1.44 5.33
CA ARG A 71 -1.77 -1.65 5.15
C ARG A 71 -2.57 -0.97 6.26
N ARG A 72 -2.19 -1.18 7.53
CA ARG A 72 -2.84 -0.53 8.68
C ARG A 72 -2.79 0.99 8.62
N ILE A 73 -1.63 1.57 8.30
CA ILE A 73 -1.48 3.03 8.16
C ILE A 73 -2.39 3.57 7.06
N MET A 74 -2.46 2.87 5.92
CA MET A 74 -3.32 3.26 4.82
C MET A 74 -4.81 3.18 5.17
N ASP A 75 -5.20 2.18 5.97
CA ASP A 75 -6.57 2.03 6.49
C ASP A 75 -6.91 3.16 7.47
N GLU A 76 -6.05 3.46 8.44
CA GLU A 76 -6.23 4.56 9.40
C GLU A 76 -6.37 5.92 8.70
N ILE A 77 -5.61 6.14 7.62
CA ILE A 77 -5.73 7.36 6.80
C ILE A 77 -7.08 7.40 6.08
N SER A 78 -7.55 6.27 5.55
CA SER A 78 -8.87 6.16 4.93
C SER A 78 -9.98 6.47 5.96
N GLU A 79 -9.88 5.93 7.17
CA GLU A 79 -10.80 6.19 8.27
C GLU A 79 -10.80 7.68 8.67
N LEU A 80 -9.61 8.30 8.78
CA LEU A 80 -9.48 9.73 9.06
C LEU A 80 -10.16 10.58 8.00
N GLN A 81 -9.99 10.24 6.72
CA GLN A 81 -10.67 10.93 5.61
C GLN A 81 -12.18 10.74 5.67
N GLN A 82 -12.67 9.56 6.01
CA GLN A 82 -14.10 9.29 6.19
C GLN A 82 -14.68 10.08 7.37
N ALA A 83 -14.01 10.11 8.51
CA ALA A 83 -14.43 10.88 9.69
C ALA A 83 -14.51 12.39 9.38
N ALA A 84 -13.56 12.92 8.60
CA ALA A 84 -13.60 14.32 8.16
C ALA A 84 -14.78 14.60 7.22
N ARG A 85 -15.16 13.65 6.34
CA ARG A 85 -16.34 13.76 5.47
C ARG A 85 -17.64 13.74 6.28
N TRP A 86 -17.75 12.87 7.29
CA TRP A 86 -18.94 12.80 8.16
C TRP A 86 -19.23 14.11 8.90
N LYS A 87 -18.19 14.86 9.29
CA LYS A 87 -18.36 16.18 9.92
C LYS A 87 -18.86 17.29 8.98
N ARG A 88 -18.90 17.07 7.66
CA ARG A 88 -19.39 18.05 6.67
C ARG A 88 -20.87 17.82 6.21
N GLY A 89 -21.55 16.79 6.73
CA GLY A 89 -22.98 16.43 6.48
C GLY A 89 -23.22 15.65 5.17
N LEU A 90 -24.27 14.83 4.96
CA LEU A 90 -25.17 14.03 5.83
C LEU A 90 -24.46 12.70 6.18
N GLY A 91 -24.51 12.29 7.46
CA GLY A 91 -23.88 11.06 7.96
C GLY A 91 -24.86 9.93 8.28
N GLY A 92 -24.33 8.70 8.37
CA GLY A 92 -24.97 7.50 8.92
C GLY A 92 -24.21 6.21 8.59
N GLN A 93 -24.16 5.25 9.52
CA GLN A 93 -23.68 3.88 9.24
C GLN A 93 -24.87 3.01 8.83
N LEU A 94 -24.93 2.63 7.54
CA LEU A 94 -25.96 1.72 7.02
C LEU A 94 -25.45 0.27 7.14
N ARG A 95 -26.03 -0.50 8.06
CA ARG A 95 -25.87 -1.96 8.11
C ARG A 95 -27.10 -2.62 7.51
N LEU A 96 -26.93 -3.26 6.36
CA LEU A 96 -28.00 -3.95 5.63
C LEU A 96 -27.80 -5.46 5.79
N GLY A 97 -28.69 -6.11 6.53
CA GLY A 97 -28.80 -7.56 6.59
C GLY A 97 -29.90 -8.02 5.65
N VAL A 98 -29.63 -9.02 4.81
CA VAL A 98 -30.59 -9.60 3.88
C VAL A 98 -30.74 -11.08 4.22
N ILE A 99 -31.98 -11.54 4.38
CA ILE A 99 -32.31 -12.97 4.48
C ILE A 99 -32.64 -13.44 3.05
N PRO A 100 -32.02 -14.51 2.53
CA PRO A 100 -32.29 -14.99 1.18
C PRO A 100 -33.70 -15.58 1.08
N THR A 101 -34.40 -15.26 -0.02
CA THR A 101 -35.67 -15.88 -0.44
C THR A 101 -35.42 -17.18 -1.19
#